data_AF-A0A7V0Y1Q4-F1
#
_entry.id   AF-A0A7V0Y1Q4-F1
#
_cell.length_a   1.000
_cell.length_b   1.000
_cell.length_c   1.000
_cell.angle_alpha   90.00
_cell.angle_beta   90.00
_cell.angle_gamma   90.00
#
_symmetry.space_group_name_H-M   'P 1'
#
loop_
_entity.id
_entity.type
_entity.pdbx_description
1 polymer ?
#
loop_
_entity_poly.entity_id
_entity_poly.type
_entity_poly.pdbx_seq_one_letter_code
_entity_poly.pdbx_strand_id
1 'polypeptide(L)'
;MKPLIAILALTAALGQTPAQPRLQKVVLNVTDASGRFIQNMRAEDFIVEEDGTPQKIAAFAQESEAPVSFGLLIDKSTSMRLPLYVEGKTPTPAALLAAAGIGRALVRLMKPQDEFMLMTFDEDVQVKQNFTQDRKKIDDQLYKLNTVGGATHLYESVAKALGRMKKAKHRIRALIVITDAYDTSGKELDDLRPKIAEHEVQVFVCGLRAVYENVDPTAVPLFELVLKTLAGDTGGLALIVDVPELQTTSTVEGLIAFAHIIALNLRGQYTLSYYTDKTTPLSSRAVRVRTIHPNLRVRIRRDAMQ
;
A
#
# COMPACT_ATOMS: atom_id res chain seq x y z
N MET A 1 -28.12 60.64 55.89
CA MET A 1 -28.48 60.00 54.60
C MET A 1 -27.33 60.25 53.65
N LYS A 2 -26.56 59.34 53.05
CA LYS A 2 -26.37 57.87 52.97
C LYS A 2 -24.85 57.67 52.68
N PRO A 3 -24.17 56.59 53.06
CA PRO A 3 -22.82 56.34 52.58
C PRO A 3 -22.87 55.78 51.14
N LEU A 4 -21.98 56.28 50.27
CA LEU A 4 -21.81 55.82 48.91
C LEU A 4 -20.85 54.61 48.92
N ILE A 5 -21.38 53.41 48.70
CA ILE A 5 -20.56 52.20 48.54
C ILE A 5 -20.08 52.17 47.09
N ALA A 6 -18.77 52.34 46.89
CA ALA A 6 -18.13 52.07 45.60
C ALA A 6 -17.92 50.56 45.46
N ILE A 7 -18.68 49.92 44.59
CA ILE A 7 -18.48 48.51 44.20
C ILE A 7 -17.39 48.49 43.13
N LEU A 8 -16.19 48.06 43.50
CA LEU A 8 -15.11 47.76 42.56
C LEU A 8 -15.45 46.42 41.88
N ALA A 9 -15.99 46.45 40.67
CA ALA A 9 -16.19 45.25 39.87
C ALA A 9 -14.82 44.77 39.37
N LEU A 10 -14.26 43.76 40.04
CA LEU A 10 -13.08 43.04 39.56
C LEU A 10 -13.53 42.11 38.43
N THR A 11 -13.41 42.57 37.18
CA THR A 11 -13.56 41.71 36.01
C THR A 11 -12.40 40.71 35.99
N ALA A 12 -12.66 39.49 36.47
CA ALA A 12 -11.78 38.36 36.26
C ALA A 12 -11.72 38.07 34.75
N ALA A 13 -10.68 38.58 34.09
CA ALA A 13 -10.30 38.09 32.78
C ALA A 13 -9.93 36.61 32.97
N LEU A 14 -10.81 35.71 32.54
CA LEU A 14 -10.51 34.30 32.37
C LEU A 14 -9.36 34.22 31.36
N GLY A 15 -8.13 34.21 31.86
CA GLY A 15 -6.96 33.86 31.07
C GLY A 15 -7.18 32.45 30.56
N GLN A 16 -7.44 32.32 29.26
CA GLN A 16 -7.33 31.03 28.59
C GLN A 16 -5.88 30.62 28.74
N THR A 17 -5.61 29.63 29.59
CA THR A 17 -4.30 28.98 29.67
C THR A 17 -3.90 28.63 28.24
N PRO A 18 -2.74 29.09 27.74
CA PRO A 18 -2.32 28.77 26.38
C PRO A 18 -2.39 27.26 26.22
N ALA A 19 -3.16 26.78 25.24
CA ALA A 19 -3.28 25.36 24.98
C ALA A 19 -1.86 24.80 24.81
N GLN A 20 -1.50 23.78 25.59
CA GLN A 20 -0.20 23.15 25.46
C GLN A 20 -0.05 22.65 24.02
N PRO A 21 1.01 23.06 23.29
CA PRO A 21 1.19 22.67 21.91
C PRO A 21 1.30 21.15 21.83
N ARG A 22 0.39 20.53 21.08
CA ARG A 22 0.35 19.08 20.91
C ARG A 22 1.18 18.71 19.70
N LEU A 23 1.95 17.63 19.80
CA LEU A 23 2.69 17.10 18.66
C LEU A 23 1.77 16.19 17.84
N GLN A 24 1.49 16.58 16.60
CA GLN A 24 0.77 15.74 15.66
C GLN A 24 1.74 15.11 14.67
N LYS A 25 1.63 13.79 14.48
CA LYS A 25 2.42 13.01 13.53
C LYS A 25 1.62 12.73 12.27
N VAL A 26 2.25 12.83 11.11
CA VAL A 26 1.75 12.36 9.81
C VAL A 26 2.83 11.54 9.10
N VAL A 27 2.41 10.47 8.44
CA VAL A 27 3.30 9.67 7.58
C VAL A 27 3.00 10.04 6.13
N LEU A 28 4.04 10.28 5.35
CA LEU A 28 3.91 10.69 3.95
C LEU A 28 4.94 10.01 3.06
N ASN A 29 4.63 9.97 1.78
CA ASN A 29 5.55 9.63 0.71
C ASN A 29 5.68 10.80 -0.26
N VAL A 30 6.82 10.88 -0.95
CA VAL A 30 7.05 11.86 -2.03
C VAL A 30 7.33 11.13 -3.33
N THR A 31 6.67 11.53 -4.40
CA THR A 31 6.89 10.96 -5.75
C THR A 31 7.10 12.05 -6.79
N ASP A 32 7.78 11.73 -7.88
CA ASP A 32 7.78 12.57 -9.09
C ASP A 32 6.51 12.37 -9.94
N ALA A 33 6.44 13.05 -11.08
CA ALA A 33 5.33 12.95 -12.04
C ALA A 33 5.18 11.55 -12.66
N SER A 34 6.25 10.75 -12.68
CA SER A 34 6.24 9.36 -13.16
C SER A 34 5.91 8.35 -12.06
N GLY A 35 5.64 8.82 -10.83
CA GLY A 35 5.31 7.98 -9.68
C GLY A 35 6.53 7.37 -8.98
N ARG A 36 7.75 7.77 -9.32
CA ARG A 36 8.97 7.27 -8.66
C ARG A 36 9.12 7.94 -7.30
N PHE A 37 9.44 7.15 -6.27
CA PHE A 37 9.65 7.66 -4.92
C PHE A 37 10.93 8.49 -4.82
N ILE A 38 10.82 9.64 -4.17
CA ILE A 38 11.94 10.53 -3.94
C ILE A 38 12.45 10.33 -2.51
N GLN A 39 13.69 9.88 -2.42
CA GLN A 39 14.42 9.69 -1.17
C GLN A 39 15.24 10.94 -0.80
N ASN A 40 15.73 10.98 0.43
CA ASN A 40 16.62 12.03 0.95
C ASN A 40 16.01 13.44 0.96
N MET A 41 14.67 13.54 1.07
CA MET A 41 14.01 14.82 1.33
C MET A 41 14.38 15.31 2.74
N ARG A 42 14.38 16.64 2.93
CA ARG A 42 14.65 17.30 4.21
C ARG A 42 13.40 18.00 4.72
N ALA A 43 13.33 18.28 6.02
CA ALA A 43 12.18 18.94 6.64
C ALA A 43 11.82 20.28 5.96
N GLU A 44 12.85 21.04 5.57
CA GLU A 44 12.75 22.32 4.86
C GLU A 44 12.15 22.24 3.45
N ASP A 45 12.07 21.04 2.87
CA ASP A 45 11.41 20.85 1.58
C ASP A 45 9.89 20.85 1.70
N PHE A 46 9.33 20.86 2.91
CA PHE A 46 7.90 20.69 3.16
C PHE A 46 7.24 21.92 3.77
N ILE A 47 6.00 22.14 3.36
CA ILE A 47 5.08 23.08 3.98
C ILE A 47 3.87 22.31 4.47
N VAL A 48 3.53 22.51 5.74
CA VAL A 48 2.39 21.86 6.41
C VAL A 48 1.35 22.91 6.73
N GLU A 49 0.11 22.64 6.36
CA GLU A 49 -1.05 23.46 6.65
C GLU A 49 -2.11 22.59 7.33
N GLU A 50 -2.64 23.04 8.46
CA GLU A 50 -3.77 22.42 9.15
C GLU A 50 -4.94 23.40 9.16
N ASP A 51 -6.07 23.01 8.57
CA ASP A 51 -7.26 23.86 8.39
C ASP A 51 -6.93 25.21 7.71
N GLY A 52 -5.99 25.17 6.75
CA GLY A 52 -5.51 26.34 6.01
C GLY A 52 -4.48 27.20 6.78
N THR A 53 -4.14 26.85 8.01
CA THR A 53 -3.15 27.58 8.82
C THR A 53 -1.78 26.89 8.74
N PRO A 54 -0.69 27.61 8.35
CA PRO A 54 0.65 27.05 8.34
C PRO A 54 1.09 26.56 9.72
N GLN A 55 1.70 25.38 9.76
CA GLN A 55 2.19 24.75 10.99
C GLN A 55 3.71 24.60 10.97
N LYS A 56 4.33 24.76 12.14
CA LYS A 56 5.77 24.56 12.29
C LYS A 56 6.08 23.07 12.40
N ILE A 57 6.96 22.58 11.51
CA ILE A 57 7.52 21.23 11.60
C ILE A 57 8.42 21.16 12.83
N ALA A 58 8.13 20.20 13.70
CA ALA A 58 8.83 19.94 14.95
C ALA A 58 9.85 18.80 14.82
N ALA A 59 9.53 17.78 14.02
CA ALA A 59 10.43 16.66 13.75
C ALA A 59 10.18 16.10 12.36
N PHE A 60 11.24 15.57 11.74
CA PHE A 60 11.18 14.92 10.45
C PHE A 60 12.16 13.75 10.43
N ALA A 61 11.71 12.59 9.98
CA ALA A 61 12.52 11.38 9.90
C ALA A 61 12.19 10.60 8.63
N GLN A 62 13.20 10.01 8.00
CA GLN A 62 13.02 9.02 6.94
C GLN A 62 13.03 7.62 7.57
N GLU A 63 12.03 6.82 7.26
CA GLU A 63 11.84 5.46 7.83
C GLU A 63 12.64 4.39 7.05
N SER A 64 13.79 4.76 6.46
CA SER A 64 14.54 3.90 5.52
C SER A 64 15.09 2.60 6.14
N GLU A 65 15.31 2.59 7.46
CA GLU A 65 15.81 1.43 8.21
C GLU A 65 14.73 0.65 8.96
N ALA A 66 13.49 1.14 8.95
CA ALA A 66 12.39 0.48 9.65
C ALA A 66 12.11 -0.89 9.03
N PRO A 67 11.99 -1.95 9.84
CA PRO A 67 11.61 -3.27 9.35
C PRO A 67 10.19 -3.25 8.80
N VAL A 68 9.94 -4.07 7.77
CA VAL A 68 8.63 -4.18 7.13
C VAL A 68 8.06 -5.58 7.30
N SER A 69 6.73 -5.67 7.41
CA SER A 69 6.00 -6.92 7.33
C SER A 69 5.21 -6.92 6.03
N PHE A 70 5.45 -7.87 5.13
CA PHE A 70 4.61 -7.99 3.94
C PHE A 70 3.98 -9.36 3.75
N GLY A 71 2.77 -9.36 3.20
CA GLY A 71 2.07 -10.55 2.73
C GLY A 71 2.14 -10.65 1.21
N LEU A 72 2.48 -11.82 0.69
CA LEU A 72 2.20 -12.20 -0.69
C LEU A 72 0.85 -12.89 -0.73
N LEU A 73 -0.06 -12.39 -1.57
CA LEU A 73 -1.32 -13.04 -1.89
C LEU A 73 -1.31 -13.40 -3.38
N ILE A 74 -1.08 -14.68 -3.67
CA ILE A 74 -0.96 -15.18 -5.03
C ILE A 74 -2.24 -15.90 -5.43
N ASP A 75 -2.84 -15.45 -6.52
CA ASP A 75 -3.93 -16.13 -7.17
C ASP A 75 -3.47 -17.50 -7.68
N LYS A 76 -4.24 -18.54 -7.38
CA LYS A 76 -4.06 -19.90 -7.90
C LYS A 76 -5.36 -20.43 -8.52
N SER A 77 -6.28 -19.54 -8.89
CA SER A 77 -7.51 -19.89 -9.59
C SER A 77 -7.23 -20.55 -10.94
N THR A 78 -8.25 -21.17 -11.54
CA THR A 78 -8.08 -21.92 -12.79
C THR A 78 -7.54 -21.07 -13.94
N SER A 79 -7.85 -19.77 -13.97
CA SER A 79 -7.34 -18.83 -14.99
C SER A 79 -5.82 -18.79 -15.00
N MET A 80 -5.17 -18.81 -13.83
CA MET A 80 -3.72 -18.73 -13.65
C MET A 80 -2.91 -19.84 -14.36
N ARG A 81 -3.59 -20.84 -14.95
CA ARG A 81 -3.00 -21.78 -15.90
C ARG A 81 -2.50 -21.12 -17.19
N LEU A 82 -2.83 -19.84 -17.45
CA LEU A 82 -2.52 -19.08 -18.67
C LEU A 82 -1.20 -19.56 -19.31
N PRO A 83 -1.31 -20.38 -20.38
CA PRO A 83 -0.14 -21.00 -20.96
C PRO A 83 0.62 -20.00 -21.82
N LEU A 84 1.94 -19.98 -21.70
CA LEU A 84 2.80 -19.52 -22.78
C LEU A 84 3.06 -20.68 -23.74
N TYR A 85 2.76 -20.44 -25.01
CA TYR A 85 3.11 -21.34 -26.10
C TYR A 85 4.42 -20.86 -26.71
N VAL A 86 5.45 -21.68 -26.58
CA VAL A 86 6.72 -21.51 -27.30
C VAL A 86 6.80 -22.65 -28.30
N GLU A 87 7.05 -22.33 -29.57
CA GLU A 87 7.12 -23.33 -30.64
C GLU A 87 8.06 -24.48 -30.27
N GLY A 88 7.57 -25.72 -30.40
CA GLY A 88 8.31 -26.93 -30.06
C GLY A 88 8.44 -27.25 -28.56
N LYS A 89 7.76 -26.52 -27.66
CA LYS A 89 7.80 -26.77 -26.20
C LYS A 89 6.41 -27.09 -25.63
N THR A 90 6.41 -27.84 -24.52
CA THR A 90 5.19 -28.05 -23.73
C THR A 90 4.69 -26.70 -23.18
N PRO A 91 3.38 -26.40 -23.27
CA PRO A 91 2.82 -25.16 -22.73
C PRO A 91 3.13 -25.01 -21.24
N THR A 92 3.68 -23.87 -20.85
CA THR A 92 4.06 -23.58 -19.45
C THR A 92 3.04 -22.65 -18.79
N PRO A 93 2.63 -22.87 -17.53
CA PRO A 93 1.70 -21.99 -16.80
C PRO A 93 2.39 -20.68 -16.43
N ALA A 94 2.44 -19.76 -17.38
CA ALA A 94 3.33 -18.61 -17.34
C ALA A 94 2.92 -17.59 -16.29
N ALA A 95 1.62 -17.36 -16.10
CA ALA A 95 1.13 -16.46 -15.08
C ALA A 95 1.54 -16.93 -13.67
N LEU A 96 1.35 -18.22 -13.36
CA LEU A 96 1.77 -18.78 -12.07
C LEU A 96 3.29 -18.71 -11.88
N LEU A 97 4.08 -18.99 -12.92
CA LEU A 97 5.54 -18.88 -12.86
C LEU A 97 6.01 -17.44 -12.68
N ALA A 98 5.39 -16.48 -13.35
CA ALA A 98 5.64 -15.06 -13.19
C ALA A 98 5.30 -14.58 -11.77
N ALA A 99 4.15 -15.02 -11.24
CA ALA A 99 3.75 -14.74 -9.86
C ALA A 99 4.76 -15.27 -8.83
N ALA A 100 5.24 -16.50 -9.01
CA ALA A 100 6.31 -17.05 -8.19
C ALA A 100 7.63 -16.28 -8.38
N GLY A 101 7.94 -15.84 -9.61
CA GLY A 101 9.12 -15.05 -9.96
C GLY A 101 9.19 -13.70 -9.25
N ILE A 102 8.12 -12.91 -9.34
CA ILE A 102 8.05 -11.62 -8.64
C ILE A 102 8.03 -11.80 -7.12
N GLY A 103 7.37 -12.85 -6.61
CA GLY A 103 7.41 -13.21 -5.18
C GLY A 103 8.84 -13.45 -4.69
N ARG A 104 9.64 -14.23 -5.45
CA ARG A 104 11.07 -14.44 -5.15
C ARG A 104 11.88 -13.15 -5.25
N ALA A 105 11.63 -12.32 -6.26
CA ALA A 105 12.31 -11.04 -6.42
C ALA A 105 12.07 -10.13 -5.19
N LEU A 106 10.82 -10.03 -4.73
CA LEU A 106 10.46 -9.28 -3.53
C LEU A 106 11.21 -9.80 -2.30
N VAL A 107 11.13 -11.10 -2.01
CA VAL A 107 11.80 -11.70 -0.83
C VAL A 107 13.31 -11.46 -0.84
N ARG A 108 13.95 -11.46 -2.01
CA ARG A 108 15.40 -11.20 -2.16
C ARG A 108 15.79 -9.76 -1.87
N LEU A 109 14.93 -8.79 -2.18
CA LEU A 109 15.19 -7.35 -1.99
C LEU A 109 14.99 -6.88 -0.55
N MET A 110 14.52 -7.77 0.33
CA MET A 110 14.12 -7.39 1.68
C MET A 110 15.30 -7.51 2.64
N LYS A 111 15.26 -6.76 3.73
CA LYS A 111 16.31 -6.71 4.76
C LYS A 111 16.17 -7.89 5.73
N PRO A 112 17.23 -8.29 6.47
CA PRO A 112 17.17 -9.43 7.40
C PRO A 112 16.11 -9.30 8.51
N GLN A 113 15.78 -8.08 8.92
CA GLN A 113 14.80 -7.81 9.97
C GLN A 113 13.33 -7.88 9.49
N ASP A 114 13.11 -7.91 8.18
CA ASP A 114 11.76 -7.98 7.62
C ASP A 114 11.15 -9.36 7.79
N GLU A 115 9.83 -9.44 7.78
CA GLU A 115 9.10 -10.70 7.84
C GLU A 115 8.06 -10.80 6.73
N PHE A 116 7.78 -12.05 6.34
CA PHE A 116 7.05 -12.38 5.13
C PHE A 116 6.01 -13.45 5.44
N MET A 117 4.80 -13.24 4.93
CA MET A 117 3.75 -14.26 4.91
C MET A 117 3.43 -14.60 3.46
N LEU A 118 3.23 -15.89 3.16
CA LEU A 118 2.76 -16.31 1.85
C LEU A 118 1.37 -16.94 1.98
N MET A 119 0.45 -16.38 1.20
CA MET A 119 -0.91 -16.85 1.04
C MET A 119 -1.17 -17.10 -0.44
N THR A 120 -2.04 -18.07 -0.70
CA THR A 120 -2.63 -18.26 -2.02
C THR A 120 -4.14 -18.16 -1.91
N PHE A 121 -4.82 -17.82 -2.99
CA PHE A 121 -6.27 -17.86 -3.02
C PHE A 121 -6.82 -18.38 -4.34
N ASP A 122 -8.01 -18.95 -4.25
CA ASP A 122 -8.92 -19.24 -5.34
C ASP A 122 -10.31 -18.76 -4.90
N GLU A 123 -11.10 -19.65 -4.31
CA GLU A 123 -12.37 -19.34 -3.66
C GLU A 123 -12.16 -18.93 -2.20
N ASP A 124 -11.06 -19.38 -1.58
CA ASP A 124 -10.69 -19.02 -0.21
C ASP A 124 -9.18 -18.83 -0.03
N VAL A 125 -8.80 -18.12 1.03
CA VAL A 125 -7.40 -17.81 1.37
C VAL A 125 -6.76 -18.97 2.12
N GLN A 126 -5.69 -19.52 1.54
CA GLN A 126 -4.85 -20.53 2.17
C GLN A 126 -3.51 -19.93 2.58
N VAL A 127 -3.19 -19.98 3.88
CA VAL A 127 -1.87 -19.58 4.38
C VAL A 127 -0.88 -20.72 4.12
N LYS A 128 0.08 -20.50 3.23
CA LYS A 128 1.16 -21.47 2.92
C LYS A 128 2.33 -21.34 3.88
N GLN A 129 2.57 -20.12 4.37
CA GLN A 129 3.59 -19.82 5.36
C GLN A 129 3.13 -18.61 6.19
N ASN A 130 3.05 -18.76 7.52
CA ASN A 130 2.87 -17.62 8.43
C ASN A 130 4.11 -16.71 8.42
N PHE A 131 4.01 -15.51 8.99
CA PHE A 131 5.13 -14.57 9.10
C PHE A 131 6.43 -15.24 9.54
N THR A 132 7.47 -15.05 8.74
CA THR A 132 8.82 -15.59 8.94
C THR A 132 9.86 -14.63 8.38
N GLN A 133 11.03 -14.55 9.01
CA GLN A 133 12.19 -13.84 8.47
C GLN A 133 13.06 -14.77 7.58
N ASP A 134 12.80 -16.07 7.65
CA ASP A 134 13.49 -17.09 6.84
C ASP A 134 12.97 -17.06 5.39
N ARG A 135 13.77 -16.43 4.52
CA ARG A 135 13.51 -16.32 3.08
C ARG A 135 13.39 -17.68 2.41
N LYS A 136 14.16 -18.67 2.87
CA LYS A 136 14.16 -20.01 2.28
C LYS A 136 12.78 -20.67 2.43
N LYS A 137 12.09 -20.46 3.55
CA LYS A 137 10.73 -20.99 3.73
C LYS A 137 9.74 -20.42 2.72
N ILE A 138 9.87 -19.14 2.37
CA ILE A 138 9.01 -18.53 1.34
C ILE A 138 9.40 -19.06 -0.04
N ASP A 139 10.68 -19.07 -0.37
CA ASP A 139 11.16 -19.60 -1.66
C ASP A 139 10.72 -21.05 -1.85
N ASP A 140 10.88 -21.92 -0.86
CA ASP A 140 10.46 -23.32 -0.89
C ASP A 140 8.95 -23.47 -1.13
N GLN A 141 8.12 -22.58 -0.59
CA GLN A 141 6.68 -22.60 -0.84
C GLN A 141 6.34 -22.07 -2.24
N LEU A 142 7.03 -21.03 -2.71
CA LEU A 142 6.89 -20.52 -4.08
C LEU A 142 7.29 -21.58 -5.12
N TYR A 143 8.29 -22.42 -4.84
CA TYR A 143 8.66 -23.56 -5.68
C TYR A 143 7.58 -24.65 -5.73
N LYS A 144 6.77 -24.78 -4.67
CA LYS A 144 5.67 -25.76 -4.60
C LYS A 144 4.38 -25.24 -5.23
N LEU A 145 4.35 -24.02 -5.74
CA LEU A 145 3.19 -23.49 -6.47
C LEU A 145 3.10 -24.12 -7.86
N ASN A 146 2.45 -25.28 -7.94
CA ASN A 146 2.29 -26.06 -9.17
C ASN A 146 0.84 -26.47 -9.46
N THR A 147 -0.10 -26.14 -8.58
CA THR A 147 -1.53 -26.46 -8.73
C THR A 147 -2.34 -25.19 -8.88
N VAL A 148 -3.30 -25.24 -9.78
CA VAL A 148 -4.35 -24.22 -9.97
C VAL A 148 -5.73 -24.87 -9.81
N GLY A 149 -6.75 -24.09 -9.44
CA GLY A 149 -8.13 -24.58 -9.36
C GLY A 149 -9.08 -23.58 -8.70
N GLY A 150 -10.37 -23.83 -8.83
CA GLY A 150 -11.42 -22.95 -8.28
C GLY A 150 -11.67 -21.67 -9.09
N ALA A 151 -12.66 -20.91 -8.63
CA ALA A 151 -12.98 -19.56 -9.11
C ALA A 151 -12.02 -18.49 -8.52
N THR A 152 -12.21 -17.23 -8.92
CA THR A 152 -11.39 -16.09 -8.47
C THR A 152 -12.20 -15.18 -7.55
N HIS A 153 -12.17 -15.43 -6.24
CA HIS A 153 -12.83 -14.58 -5.23
C HIS A 153 -11.87 -13.50 -4.70
N LEU A 154 -11.45 -12.60 -5.60
CA LEU A 154 -10.41 -11.60 -5.34
C LEU A 154 -10.74 -10.69 -4.15
N TYR A 155 -11.90 -10.03 -4.13
CA TYR A 155 -12.20 -9.01 -3.10
C TYR A 155 -12.34 -9.62 -1.71
N GLU A 156 -12.99 -10.77 -1.61
CA GLU A 156 -13.09 -11.49 -0.34
C GLU A 156 -11.73 -12.00 0.13
N SER A 157 -10.89 -12.47 -0.81
CA SER A 157 -9.56 -12.95 -0.50
C SER A 157 -8.64 -11.84 -0.04
N VAL A 158 -8.68 -10.66 -0.69
CA VAL A 158 -7.94 -9.47 -0.24
C VAL A 158 -8.43 -9.05 1.14
N ALA A 159 -9.74 -8.99 1.40
CA ALA A 159 -10.29 -8.69 2.72
C ALA A 159 -9.78 -9.65 3.81
N LYS A 160 -9.81 -10.96 3.55
CA LYS A 160 -9.30 -11.98 4.48
C LYS A 160 -7.79 -11.84 4.70
N ALA A 161 -7.04 -11.60 3.63
CA ALA A 161 -5.59 -11.39 3.68
C ALA A 161 -5.21 -10.15 4.49
N LEU A 162 -5.91 -9.02 4.31
CA LEU A 162 -5.76 -7.83 5.15
C LEU A 162 -5.98 -8.15 6.63
N GLY A 163 -7.02 -8.94 6.95
CA GLY A 163 -7.25 -9.44 8.30
C GLY A 163 -6.07 -10.24 8.86
N ARG A 164 -5.38 -11.04 8.04
CA ARG A 164 -4.16 -11.77 8.45
C ARG A 164 -2.97 -10.85 8.69
N MET A 165 -2.88 -9.72 7.98
CA MET A 165 -1.83 -8.71 8.19
C MET A 165 -1.89 -8.07 9.58
N LYS A 166 -3.01 -8.14 10.31
CA LYS A 166 -3.09 -7.71 11.72
C LYS A 166 -2.12 -8.47 12.64
N LYS A 167 -1.67 -9.66 12.24
CA LYS A 167 -0.67 -10.47 12.97
C LYS A 167 0.77 -10.04 12.70
N ALA A 168 1.00 -9.07 11.83
CA ALA A 168 2.32 -8.55 11.53
C ALA A 168 2.97 -7.89 12.76
N LYS A 169 4.23 -8.22 12.99
CA LYS A 169 5.09 -7.67 14.05
C LYS A 169 5.41 -6.20 13.81
N HIS A 170 5.65 -5.80 12.56
CA HIS A 170 6.11 -4.45 12.24
C HIS A 170 4.95 -3.52 11.87
N ARG A 171 5.20 -2.22 12.07
CA ARG A 171 4.22 -1.16 11.78
C ARG A 171 4.06 -0.90 10.29
N ILE A 172 5.13 -1.01 9.50
CA ILE A 172 5.08 -0.85 8.05
C ILE A 172 4.57 -2.16 7.47
N ARG A 173 3.33 -2.15 6.97
CA ARG A 173 2.63 -3.34 6.50
C ARG A 173 2.23 -3.19 5.04
N ALA A 174 2.50 -4.23 4.26
CA ALA A 174 2.09 -4.27 2.86
C ALA A 174 1.49 -5.61 2.46
N LEU A 175 0.51 -5.57 1.57
CA LEU A 175 -0.04 -6.73 0.90
C LEU A 175 0.25 -6.61 -0.59
N ILE A 176 0.97 -7.56 -1.15
CA ILE A 176 1.22 -7.64 -2.60
C ILE A 176 0.29 -8.72 -3.16
N VAL A 177 -0.65 -8.29 -3.99
CA VAL A 177 -1.63 -9.13 -4.66
C VAL A 177 -1.14 -9.41 -6.07
N ILE A 178 -1.10 -10.69 -6.46
CA ILE A 178 -0.72 -11.09 -7.82
C ILE A 178 -1.86 -11.94 -8.38
N THR A 179 -2.50 -11.48 -9.45
CA THR A 179 -3.71 -12.09 -10.03
C THR A 179 -3.77 -11.83 -11.52
N ASP A 180 -4.42 -12.72 -12.26
CA ASP A 180 -4.64 -12.61 -13.70
C ASP A 180 -6.07 -12.22 -14.09
N ALA A 181 -6.98 -12.11 -13.12
CA ALA A 181 -8.41 -12.01 -13.39
C ALA A 181 -9.12 -10.93 -12.56
N TYR A 182 -10.33 -10.62 -13.02
CA TYR A 182 -11.30 -9.82 -12.29
C TYR A 182 -12.06 -10.70 -11.28
N ASP A 183 -12.67 -10.10 -10.27
CA ASP A 183 -13.44 -10.82 -9.27
C ASP A 183 -14.65 -11.54 -9.92
N THR A 184 -14.86 -12.80 -9.56
CA THR A 184 -15.95 -13.65 -10.08
C THR A 184 -17.00 -14.00 -9.02
N SER A 185 -16.87 -13.46 -7.81
CA SER A 185 -17.78 -13.74 -6.68
C SER A 185 -19.09 -12.93 -6.73
N GLY A 186 -19.20 -11.98 -7.65
CA GLY A 186 -20.34 -11.06 -7.75
C GLY A 186 -20.32 -9.90 -6.74
N LYS A 187 -19.21 -9.72 -6.02
CA LYS A 187 -18.99 -8.57 -5.11
C LYS A 187 -18.43 -7.38 -5.86
N GLU A 188 -18.55 -6.20 -5.27
CA GLU A 188 -18.00 -4.98 -5.83
C GLU A 188 -16.77 -4.49 -5.06
N LEU A 189 -15.93 -3.69 -5.71
CA LEU A 189 -14.74 -3.10 -5.08
C LEU A 189 -15.12 -2.23 -3.87
N ASP A 190 -16.31 -1.62 -3.89
CA ASP A 190 -16.81 -0.78 -2.81
C ASP A 190 -17.02 -1.54 -1.49
N ASP A 191 -17.28 -2.84 -1.55
CA ASP A 191 -17.39 -3.70 -0.35
C ASP A 191 -16.03 -3.89 0.36
N LEU A 192 -14.93 -3.73 -0.39
CA LEU A 192 -13.57 -3.93 0.10
C LEU A 192 -12.96 -2.65 0.70
N ARG A 193 -13.36 -1.47 0.20
CA ARG A 193 -12.81 -0.16 0.62
C ARG A 193 -12.85 0.08 2.14
N PRO A 194 -13.96 -0.19 2.87
CA PRO A 194 -13.98 -0.04 4.33
C PRO A 194 -12.94 -0.92 5.04
N LYS A 195 -12.75 -2.16 4.54
CA LYS A 195 -11.79 -3.10 5.13
C LYS A 195 -10.35 -2.67 4.88
N ILE A 196 -10.07 -2.12 3.69
CA ILE A 196 -8.77 -1.51 3.39
C ILE A 196 -8.47 -0.38 4.37
N ALA A 197 -9.43 0.52 4.58
CA ALA A 197 -9.27 1.67 5.46
C ALA A 197 -9.04 1.27 6.93
N GLU A 198 -9.63 0.15 7.38
CA GLU A 198 -9.51 -0.34 8.76
C GLU A 198 -8.12 -0.94 9.09
N HIS A 199 -7.41 -1.49 8.11
CA HIS A 199 -6.27 -2.38 8.40
C HIS A 199 -4.89 -1.71 8.36
N GLU A 200 -4.80 -0.43 7.97
CA GLU A 200 -3.53 0.31 7.85
C GLU A 200 -2.46 -0.42 6.99
N VAL A 201 -2.89 -1.11 5.93
CA VAL A 201 -2.02 -1.94 5.08
C VAL A 201 -1.99 -1.34 3.69
N GLN A 202 -0.77 -1.12 3.17
CA GLN A 202 -0.59 -0.67 1.80
C GLN A 202 -0.72 -1.84 0.83
N VAL A 203 -1.54 -1.71 -0.21
CA VAL A 203 -1.80 -2.76 -1.20
C VAL A 203 -1.07 -2.44 -2.50
N PHE A 204 -0.25 -3.38 -2.97
CA PHE A 204 0.36 -3.34 -4.30
C PHE A 204 -0.22 -4.46 -5.13
N VAL A 205 -0.36 -4.23 -6.43
CA VAL A 205 -0.97 -5.21 -7.32
C VAL A 205 -0.08 -5.48 -8.52
N CYS A 206 0.15 -6.76 -8.82
CA CYS A 206 0.69 -7.20 -10.10
C CYS A 206 -0.42 -7.93 -10.85
N GLY A 207 -0.98 -7.28 -11.86
CA GLY A 207 -1.98 -7.85 -12.75
C GLY A 207 -1.31 -8.57 -13.92
N LEU A 208 -1.60 -9.85 -14.10
CA LEU A 208 -1.10 -10.68 -15.19
C LEU A 208 -2.19 -10.84 -16.23
N ARG A 209 -2.29 -9.89 -17.17
CA ARG A 209 -3.40 -9.85 -18.12
C ARG A 209 -3.22 -10.92 -19.20
N ALA A 210 -4.25 -11.72 -19.38
CA ALA A 210 -4.37 -12.54 -20.57
C ALA A 210 -4.72 -11.67 -21.79
N VAL A 211 -4.03 -11.88 -22.91
CA VAL A 211 -4.36 -11.23 -24.18
C VAL A 211 -4.72 -12.34 -25.17
N TYR A 212 -6.01 -12.45 -25.50
CA TYR A 212 -6.53 -13.37 -26.51
C TYR A 212 -7.29 -12.59 -27.58
N GLU A 213 -7.36 -13.13 -28.81
CA GLU A 213 -8.02 -12.48 -29.95
C GLU A 213 -9.52 -12.20 -29.73
N ASN A 214 -10.16 -12.91 -28.79
CA ASN A 214 -11.59 -12.80 -28.47
C ASN A 214 -11.88 -12.23 -27.07
N VAL A 215 -10.94 -11.51 -26.45
CA VAL A 215 -11.23 -10.84 -25.17
C VAL A 215 -12.20 -9.69 -25.42
N ASP A 216 -13.24 -9.61 -24.59
CA ASP A 216 -14.19 -8.49 -24.60
C ASP A 216 -13.42 -7.16 -24.47
N PRO A 217 -13.52 -6.25 -25.47
CA PRO A 217 -12.83 -4.96 -25.47
C PRO A 217 -13.14 -4.09 -24.24
N THR A 218 -14.28 -4.31 -23.58
CA THR A 218 -14.70 -3.57 -22.38
C THR A 218 -14.16 -4.18 -21.08
N ALA A 219 -13.82 -5.47 -21.07
CA ALA A 219 -13.30 -6.16 -19.90
C ALA A 219 -11.87 -5.71 -19.57
N VAL A 220 -11.06 -5.35 -20.58
CA VAL A 220 -9.65 -4.96 -20.41
C VAL A 220 -9.50 -3.63 -19.66
N PRO A 221 -10.19 -2.53 -20.03
CA PRO A 221 -10.13 -1.28 -19.26
C PRO A 221 -10.63 -1.44 -17.82
N LEU A 222 -11.68 -2.24 -17.62
CA LEU A 222 -12.25 -2.46 -16.29
C LEU A 222 -11.29 -3.20 -15.37
N PHE A 223 -10.62 -4.26 -15.86
CA PHE A 223 -9.59 -4.99 -15.12
C PHE A 223 -8.47 -4.05 -14.64
N GLU A 224 -7.90 -3.24 -15.54
CA GLU A 224 -6.85 -2.31 -15.16
C GLU A 224 -7.33 -1.28 -14.14
N LEU A 225 -8.52 -0.72 -14.37
CA LEU A 225 -9.09 0.31 -13.51
C LEU A 225 -9.30 -0.21 -12.09
N VAL A 226 -9.86 -1.41 -11.94
CA VAL A 226 -10.10 -2.05 -10.64
C VAL A 226 -8.79 -2.27 -9.89
N LEU A 227 -7.79 -2.89 -10.53
CA LEU A 227 -6.51 -3.19 -9.87
C LEU A 227 -5.72 -1.92 -9.52
N LYS A 228 -5.73 -0.92 -10.41
CA LYS A 228 -5.13 0.40 -10.14
C LYS A 228 -5.85 1.12 -9.01
N THR A 229 -7.17 1.03 -8.92
CA THR A 229 -7.96 1.63 -7.84
C THR A 229 -7.68 0.93 -6.51
N LEU A 230 -7.64 -0.40 -6.50
CA LEU A 230 -7.32 -1.19 -5.31
C LEU A 230 -5.96 -0.81 -4.69
N ALA A 231 -4.91 -0.73 -5.52
CA ALA A 231 -3.62 -0.25 -5.06
C ALA A 231 -3.65 1.24 -4.70
N GLY A 232 -4.29 2.01 -5.58
CA GLY A 232 -4.40 3.46 -5.53
C GLY A 232 -5.08 3.98 -4.27
N ASP A 233 -6.08 3.31 -3.71
CA ASP A 233 -6.78 3.72 -2.50
C ASP A 233 -5.89 3.66 -1.25
N THR A 234 -4.82 2.85 -1.28
CA THR A 234 -3.91 2.64 -0.13
C THR A 234 -2.60 3.41 -0.20
N GLY A 235 -2.26 4.02 -1.34
CA GLY A 235 -0.91 4.56 -1.56
C GLY A 235 0.04 3.61 -2.24
N GLY A 236 -0.38 2.40 -2.56
CA GLY A 236 0.41 1.46 -3.34
C GLY A 236 0.33 1.74 -4.84
N LEU A 237 0.93 0.84 -5.60
CA LEU A 237 1.04 0.91 -7.06
C LEU A 237 0.57 -0.41 -7.68
N ALA A 238 0.07 -0.32 -8.91
CA ALA A 238 -0.28 -1.46 -9.73
C ALA A 238 0.62 -1.52 -10.98
N LEU A 239 1.14 -2.69 -11.28
CA LEU A 239 1.77 -3.01 -12.56
C LEU A 239 0.89 -4.02 -13.30
N ILE A 240 0.56 -3.73 -14.56
CA ILE A 240 -0.15 -4.66 -15.44
C ILE A 240 0.85 -5.18 -16.47
N VAL A 241 0.90 -6.49 -16.61
CA VAL A 241 1.79 -7.19 -17.54
C VAL A 241 0.96 -8.10 -18.41
N ASP A 242 1.19 -8.03 -19.72
CA ASP A 242 0.60 -8.96 -20.66
C ASP A 242 1.35 -10.29 -20.64
N VAL A 243 0.62 -11.37 -20.38
CA VAL A 243 1.21 -12.72 -20.27
C VAL A 243 2.00 -13.11 -21.51
N PRO A 244 1.55 -12.84 -22.76
CA PRO A 244 2.35 -13.12 -23.95
C PRO A 244 3.70 -12.38 -24.00
N GLU A 245 3.84 -11.26 -23.29
CA GLU A 245 5.08 -10.48 -23.26
C GLU A 245 6.07 -10.94 -22.18
N LEU A 246 5.69 -11.89 -21.31
CA LEU A 246 6.58 -12.43 -20.27
C LEU A 246 7.85 -13.10 -20.81
N GLN A 247 7.87 -13.45 -22.10
CA GLN A 247 9.06 -13.96 -22.80
C GLN A 247 10.07 -12.87 -23.19
N THR A 248 9.68 -11.59 -23.12
CA THR A 248 10.55 -10.47 -23.47
C THR A 248 11.41 -10.05 -22.29
N THR A 249 12.66 -9.67 -22.56
CA THR A 249 13.59 -9.17 -21.54
C THR A 249 13.03 -7.93 -20.85
N SER A 250 12.42 -7.00 -21.59
CA SER A 250 11.84 -5.77 -21.06
C SER A 250 10.74 -6.02 -20.03
N THR A 251 9.89 -7.03 -20.24
CA THR A 251 8.81 -7.36 -19.31
C THR A 251 9.36 -7.98 -18.03
N VAL A 252 10.36 -8.86 -18.14
CA VAL A 252 11.05 -9.42 -16.97
C VAL A 252 11.76 -8.32 -16.17
N GLU A 253 12.46 -7.42 -16.84
CA GLU A 253 13.07 -6.24 -16.23
C GLU A 253 12.02 -5.35 -15.55
N GLY A 254 10.86 -5.16 -16.17
CA GLY A 254 9.73 -4.42 -15.60
C GLY A 254 9.19 -5.04 -14.32
N LEU A 255 9.02 -6.36 -14.26
CA LEU A 255 8.61 -7.08 -13.04
C LEU A 255 9.64 -6.92 -11.91
N ILE A 256 10.93 -7.02 -12.25
CA ILE A 256 12.02 -6.82 -11.29
C ILE A 256 12.03 -5.37 -10.81
N ALA A 257 11.90 -4.39 -11.71
CA ALA A 257 11.83 -2.98 -11.38
C ALA A 257 10.64 -2.67 -10.46
N PHE A 258 9.48 -3.30 -10.70
CA PHE A 258 8.32 -3.15 -9.83
C PHE A 258 8.57 -3.70 -8.42
N ALA A 259 9.24 -4.84 -8.28
CA ALA A 259 9.66 -5.33 -6.97
C ALA A 259 10.60 -4.35 -6.24
N HIS A 260 11.53 -3.71 -6.97
CA HIS A 260 12.38 -2.64 -6.41
C HIS A 260 11.56 -1.41 -6.00
N ILE A 261 10.61 -0.98 -6.83
CA ILE A 261 9.72 0.14 -6.52
C ILE A 261 8.92 -0.14 -5.24
N ILE A 262 8.40 -1.36 -5.06
CA ILE A 262 7.72 -1.76 -3.81
C ILE A 262 8.68 -1.65 -2.62
N ALA A 263 9.87 -2.24 -2.73
CA ALA A 263 10.87 -2.21 -1.67
C ALA A 263 11.32 -0.78 -1.30
N LEU A 264 11.39 0.11 -2.29
CA LEU A 264 11.69 1.53 -2.12
C LEU A 264 10.51 2.29 -1.53
N ASN A 265 9.27 2.03 -1.94
CA ASN A 265 8.06 2.67 -1.41
C ASN A 265 7.93 2.41 0.09
N LEU A 266 8.08 1.14 0.51
CA LEU A 266 7.94 0.75 1.92
C LEU A 266 8.99 1.40 2.82
N ARG A 267 10.10 1.89 2.27
CA ARG A 267 11.22 2.53 2.98
C ARG A 267 11.42 4.00 2.62
N GLY A 268 10.63 4.51 1.69
CA GLY A 268 10.61 5.90 1.25
C GLY A 268 9.65 6.76 2.07
N GLN A 269 9.07 6.18 3.13
CA GLN A 269 8.16 6.87 4.03
C GLN A 269 8.92 7.88 4.88
N TYR A 270 8.34 9.06 4.98
CA TYR A 270 8.76 10.09 5.91
C TYR A 270 7.73 10.22 7.01
N THR A 271 8.21 10.29 8.25
CA THR A 271 7.45 10.74 9.38
C THR A 271 7.69 12.24 9.55
N LEU A 272 6.63 13.04 9.46
CA LEU A 272 6.64 14.46 9.78
C LEU A 272 5.82 14.68 11.05
N SER A 273 6.34 15.44 12.00
CA SER A 273 5.59 15.90 13.17
C SER A 273 5.53 17.41 13.22
N TYR A 274 4.37 17.97 13.53
CA TYR A 274 4.15 19.42 13.65
C TYR A 274 3.37 19.75 14.93
N TYR A 275 3.49 20.98 15.41
CA TYR A 275 2.71 21.43 16.56
C TYR A 275 1.32 21.89 16.15
N THR A 276 0.31 21.55 16.93
CA THR A 276 -1.08 21.98 16.76
C THR A 276 -1.67 22.40 18.10
N ASP A 277 -2.52 23.42 18.08
CA ASP A 277 -3.34 23.86 19.21
C ASP A 277 -4.74 23.22 19.21
N LYS A 278 -5.10 22.52 18.13
CA LYS A 278 -6.40 21.89 17.96
C LYS A 278 -6.53 20.67 18.88
N THR A 279 -7.75 20.47 19.38
CA THR A 279 -8.11 19.34 20.27
C THR A 279 -8.98 18.29 19.62
N THR A 280 -9.53 18.56 18.43
CA THR A 280 -10.39 17.63 17.66
C THR A 280 -9.59 16.45 17.11
N PRO A 281 -10.17 15.28 16.81
CA PRO A 281 -9.44 14.17 16.20
C PRO A 281 -8.79 14.57 14.86
N LEU A 282 -7.60 14.05 14.54
CA LEU A 282 -6.89 14.36 13.28
C LEU A 282 -7.73 14.02 12.04
N SER A 283 -8.54 12.96 12.10
CA SER A 283 -9.48 12.55 11.05
C SER A 283 -10.54 13.60 10.70
N SER A 284 -10.79 14.56 11.59
CA SER A 284 -11.73 15.66 11.36
C SER A 284 -11.07 16.96 10.87
N ARG A 285 -9.75 16.97 10.70
CA ARG A 285 -8.95 18.14 10.34
C ARG A 285 -8.47 18.06 8.89
N ALA A 286 -8.42 19.20 8.21
CA ALA A 286 -7.89 19.28 6.86
C ALA A 286 -6.37 19.52 6.90
N VAL A 287 -5.59 18.44 6.96
CA VAL A 287 -4.12 18.52 6.90
C VAL A 287 -3.64 18.40 5.47
N ARG A 288 -2.87 19.38 5.02
CA ARG A 288 -2.18 19.37 3.73
C ARG A 288 -0.68 19.46 3.97
N VAL A 289 0.06 18.59 3.32
CA VAL A 289 1.51 18.67 3.23
C VAL A 289 1.86 18.77 1.77
N ARG A 290 2.67 19.76 1.40
CA ARG A 290 3.17 19.97 0.05
C ARG A 290 4.69 20.16 0.08
N THR A 291 5.35 19.90 -1.04
CA THR A 291 6.76 20.24 -1.18
C THR A 291 6.94 21.63 -1.80
N ILE A 292 8.09 22.25 -1.59
CA ILE A 292 8.51 23.45 -2.33
C ILE A 292 8.92 23.14 -3.78
N HIS A 293 9.11 21.86 -4.11
CA HIS A 293 9.49 21.39 -5.43
C HIS A 293 8.22 21.15 -6.28
N PRO A 294 7.91 21.98 -7.29
CA PRO A 294 6.61 21.95 -7.96
C PRO A 294 6.34 20.66 -8.75
N ASN A 295 7.40 19.93 -9.10
CA ASN A 295 7.31 18.68 -9.85
C ASN A 295 7.10 17.44 -8.95
N LEU A 296 7.13 17.62 -7.63
CA LEU A 296 6.98 16.54 -6.67
C LEU A 296 5.58 16.55 -6.05
N ARG A 297 5.05 15.36 -5.85
CA ARG A 297 3.74 15.11 -5.25
C ARG A 297 3.94 14.50 -3.86
N VAL A 298 3.27 15.07 -2.86
CA VAL A 298 3.21 14.50 -1.51
C VAL A 298 1.92 13.71 -1.38
N ARG A 299 2.03 12.51 -0.82
CA ARG A 299 0.88 11.70 -0.45
C ARG A 299 0.93 11.36 1.03
N ILE A 300 -0.05 11.86 1.79
CA ILE A 300 -0.22 11.51 3.21
C ILE A 300 -0.90 10.14 3.32
N ARG A 301 -0.41 9.28 4.22
CA ARG A 301 -1.05 8.01 4.59
C ARG A 301 -2.29 8.31 5.42
N ARG A 302 -3.48 8.00 4.90
CA ARG A 302 -4.77 8.35 5.52
C ARG A 302 -5.08 7.53 6.77
N ASP A 303 -4.54 6.32 6.85
CA ASP A 303 -4.63 5.44 8.01
C ASP A 303 -3.85 6.01 9.22
N ALA A 304 -2.68 6.63 8.96
CA ALA A 304 -1.91 7.33 9.98
C ALA A 304 -2.56 8.64 10.48
N MET A 305 -3.78 8.97 10.04
CA MET A 305 -4.55 10.15 10.46
C MET A 305 -5.62 9.85 11.52
N GLN A 306 -5.69 8.61 12.03
CA GLN A 306 -6.60 8.20 13.11
C GLN A 306 -6.04 8.53 14.49
#